data_AF-A0A920GLD7-F1
#
_entry.id   AF-A0A920GLD7-F1
#
_cell.length_a   1.000
_cell.length_b   1.000
_cell.length_c   1.000
_cell.angle_alpha   90.00
_cell.angle_beta   90.00
_cell.angle_gamma   90.00
#
_symmetry.space_group_name_H-M   'P 1'
#
loop_
_entity.id
_entity.type
_entity.pdbx_description
1 polymer ?
#
loop_
_entity_poly.entity_id
_entity_poly.type
_entity_poly.pdbx_seq_one_letter_code
_entity_poly.pdbx_strand_id
1 'polypeptide(L)' 'MIRAHLGESIDIHGGGRDLIFPHHENERAQSCCAYGGDFVRHWIHNAYVDMNGEKCPNRWATCAR' A
#
# COMPACT_ATOMS: atom_id res chain seq x y z
N MET A 1 10.75 4.83 6.35
CA MET A 1 11.01 3.50 6.96
C MET A 1 11.67 2.55 5.99
N ILE A 2 11.08 2.29 4.82
CA ILE A 2 11.59 1.32 3.83
C ILE A 2 13.07 1.55 3.52
N ARG A 3 13.48 2.77 3.19
CA ARG A 3 14.88 3.08 2.87
C ARG A 3 15.87 2.74 3.98
N ALA A 4 15.48 2.98 5.23
CA ALA A 4 16.36 2.75 6.38
C ALA A 4 16.63 1.26 6.64
N HIS A 5 15.74 0.37 6.19
CA HIS A 5 15.80 -1.06 6.52
C HIS A 5 16.03 -1.96 5.30
N LEU A 6 15.62 -1.53 4.10
CA LEU A 6 15.61 -2.36 2.90
C LEU A 6 16.49 -1.80 1.78
N GLY A 7 17.08 -0.62 1.97
CA GLY A 7 17.94 0.04 0.98
C GLY A 7 17.18 1.00 0.06
N GLU A 8 17.85 1.50 -0.97
CA GLU A 8 17.34 2.60 -1.80
C GLU A 8 16.19 2.20 -2.73
N SER A 9 16.14 0.94 -3.12
CA SER A 9 15.08 0.37 -3.95
C SER A 9 14.68 -0.99 -3.41
N ILE A 10 13.42 -1.37 -3.62
CA ILE A 10 12.91 -2.69 -3.25
C ILE A 10 12.22 -3.35 -4.45
N ASP A 11 12.25 -4.68 -4.48
CA ASP A 11 11.62 -5.44 -5.56
C ASP A 11 10.09 -5.44 -5.44
N ILE A 12 9.56 -5.64 -4.22
CA ILE A 12 8.12 -5.80 -3.98
C ILE A 12 7.65 -4.90 -2.85
N HIS A 13 6.64 -4.09 -3.13
CA HIS A 13 5.86 -3.36 -2.13
C HIS A 13 4.40 -3.79 -2.20
N GLY A 14 3.82 -4.17 -1.07
CA GLY A 14 2.45 -4.69 -0.99
C GLY A 14 1.52 -3.86 -0.11
N GLY A 15 0.21 -3.95 -0.36
CA GLY A 15 -0.80 -3.36 0.52
C GLY A 15 -2.23 -3.59 0.02
N GLY A 16 -3.22 -3.07 0.75
CA GLY A 16 -4.62 -3.07 0.33
C GLY A 16 -4.85 -2.36 -1.00
N ARG A 17 -5.86 -2.77 -1.78
CA ARG A 17 -6.32 -2.01 -2.97
C ARG A 17 -6.70 -0.57 -2.64
N ASP A 18 -7.17 -0.28 -1.44
CA ASP A 18 -7.42 1.08 -0.93
C ASP A 18 -6.15 1.92 -0.80
N LEU A 19 -4.98 1.29 -0.68
CA LEU A 19 -3.71 2.00 -0.51
C LEU A 19 -3.09 2.44 -1.82
N ILE A 20 -3.61 2.00 -2.98
CA ILE A 20 -3.11 2.43 -4.30
C ILE A 20 -3.09 3.96 -4.38
N PHE A 21 -4.19 4.60 -3.99
CA PHE A 21 -4.31 6.05 -3.94
C PHE A 21 -5.07 6.50 -2.69
N PRO A 22 -4.61 7.54 -1.98
CA PRO A 22 -3.44 8.37 -2.29
C PRO A 22 -2.12 7.82 -1.73
N HIS A 23 -2.17 6.76 -0.91
CA HIS A 23 -1.04 6.34 -0.08
C HIS A 23 0.20 5.94 -0.88
N HIS A 24 0.16 4.88 -1.68
CA HIS A 24 1.31 4.42 -2.45
C HIS A 24 1.75 5.41 -3.54
N GLU A 25 0.82 6.16 -4.13
CA GLU A 25 1.16 7.24 -5.07
C GLU A 25 2.00 8.33 -4.36
N ASN A 26 1.63 8.71 -3.14
CA ASN A 26 2.40 9.66 -2.35
C ASN A 26 3.76 9.10 -1.93
N GLU A 27 3.84 7.82 -1.57
CA GLU A 27 5.12 7.18 -1.25
C GLU A 27 6.07 7.15 -2.46
N ARG A 28 5.53 6.88 -3.66
CA ARG A 28 6.29 6.93 -4.92
C ARG A 28 6.76 8.35 -5.21
N ALA A 29 5.89 9.34 -5.06
CA ALA A 29 6.24 10.75 -5.26
C ALA A 29 7.32 11.23 -4.27
N GLN A 30 7.17 10.92 -2.98
CA GLN A 30 8.14 11.28 -1.94
C GLN A 30 9.51 10.65 -2.22
N SER A 31 9.54 9.37 -2.57
CA SER A 31 10.79 8.66 -2.83
C SER A 31 11.47 9.15 -4.12
N CYS A 32 10.70 9.40 -5.17
CA CYS A 32 11.21 9.96 -6.42
C CYS A 32 11.79 11.37 -6.21
N CYS A 33 11.07 12.27 -5.54
CA CYS A 33 11.51 13.64 -5.31
C CYS A 33 12.73 13.72 -4.37
N ALA A 34 12.84 12.82 -3.39
CA ALA A 34 13.93 12.85 -2.43
C ALA A 34 15.21 12.17 -2.94
N TYR A 35 15.08 11.13 -3.78
CA TYR A 35 16.21 10.23 -4.10
C TYR A 35 16.43 9.99 -5.61
N GLY A 36 15.52 10.44 -6.48
CA GLY A 36 15.71 10.47 -7.93
C GLY A 36 15.81 9.11 -8.64
N GLY A 37 15.48 8.00 -7.97
CA GLY A 37 15.60 6.64 -8.48
C GLY A 37 14.33 5.80 -8.35
N ASP A 38 14.38 4.58 -8.92
CA ASP A 38 13.27 3.61 -8.87
C ASP A 38 13.05 3.09 -7.44
N PHE A 39 11.97 3.55 -6.79
CA PHE A 39 11.65 3.17 -5.41
C PHE A 39 11.19 1.71 -5.28
N VAL A 40 10.25 1.28 -6.14
CA VAL A 40 9.62 -0.05 -6.09
C VAL A 40 9.45 -0.57 -7.52
N ARG A 41 9.87 -1.81 -7.78
CA ARG A 41 9.75 -2.46 -9.10
C ARG A 41 8.37 -3.08 -9.31
N HIS A 42 7.82 -3.72 -8.29
CA HIS A 42 6.53 -4.40 -8.35
C HIS A 42 5.63 -4.01 -7.19
N TRP A 43 4.43 -3.54 -7.53
CA TRP A 43 3.38 -3.23 -6.56
C TRP A 43 2.35 -4.35 -6.56
N ILE A 44 2.04 -4.89 -5.39
CA ILE A 44 1.08 -5.99 -5.25
C ILE A 44 -0.07 -5.55 -4.33
N HIS A 45 -1.30 -5.56 -4.85
CA HIS A 45 -2.47 -5.16 -4.07
C HIS A 45 -3.49 -6.27 -3.94
N ASN A 46 -3.94 -6.54 -2.72
CA ASN A 46 -5.04 -7.47 -2.48
C ASN A 46 -6.40 -6.77 -2.61
N ALA A 47 -7.40 -7.51 -3.09
CA ALA A 47 -8.78 -7.07 -3.13
C ALA A 47 -9.37 -6.93 -1.70
N TYR A 48 -10.50 -6.22 -1.60
CA TYR A 48 -11.25 -6.14 -0.35
C TYR A 48 -11.81 -7.51 0.03
N VAL A 49 -11.89 -7.75 1.33
CA VAL A 49 -12.76 -8.80 1.87
C VAL A 49 -14.16 -8.21 2.00
N ASP A 50 -15.13 -8.88 1.41
CA ASP A 50 -16.54 -8.54 1.50
C ASP A 50 -17.29 -9.52 2.42
N MET A 51 -18.36 -9.03 3.04
CA MET A 51 -19.38 -9.87 3.63
C MET A 51 -20.73 -9.34 3.17
N ASN A 52 -21.57 -10.21 2.61
CA ASN A 52 -22.90 -9.84 2.08
C ASN A 52 -22.88 -8.69 1.05
N GLY A 53 -21.81 -8.58 0.25
CA GLY A 53 -21.67 -7.57 -0.81
C GLY A 53 -21.22 -6.18 -0.32
N GLU A 54 -20.95 -6.00 0.97
CA GLU A 54 -20.38 -4.77 1.51
C GLU A 54 -18.91 -4.96 1.88
N LYS A 55 -18.08 -3.96 1.55
CA LYS A 55 -16.67 -3.90 1.99
C LYS A 55 -16.64 -3.85 3.52
N CYS A 56 -15.91 -4.76 4.17
CA CYS A 56 -15.70 -4.68 5.61
C CYS A 56 -14.94 -3.38 5.94
N PRO A 57 -15.53 -2.44 6.69
CA PRO A 57 -14.87 -1.19 7.03
C PRO A 57 -13.82 -1.43 8.11
N ASN A 58 -12.82 -0.55 8.18
CA ASN A 58 -11.70 -0.63 9.14
C ASN A 58 -12.16 -0.58 10.62
N ARG A 59 -13.46 -0.33 10.88
CA ARG A 59 -14.11 -0.56 12.17
C ARG A 59 -14.62 -2.00 12.24
N TRP A 60 -13.82 -2.83 12.91
CA TRP A 60 -14.07 -4.22 13.32
C TRP A 60 -15.45 -4.47 13.97
N ALA A 61 -16.18 -3.43 14.39
CA ALA A 61 -17.50 -3.55 15.03
C ALA A 61 -18.62 -4.08 14.11
N THR A 62 -18.44 -4.11 12.79
CA THR A 62 -19.48 -4.54 11.84
C THR A 62 -19.32 -5.97 11.32
N CYS A 63 -18.14 -6.58 11.44
CA CYS A 63 -17.85 -7.91 10.89
C CYS A 63 -17.76 -9.03 11.95
N ALA A 64 -17.99 -8.75 13.25
CA ALA A 64 -17.87 -9.73 14.34
C ALA A 64 -19.24 -10.15 14.96
N ARG A 65 -20.34 -10.02 14.22
CA ARG A 65 -21.66 -10.51 14.63
C ARG A 65 -22.16 -11.57 13.67
#